data_AF-A0A523KZ92-F1
#
_entry.id   AF-A0A523KZ92-F1
#
_cell.length_a   1.000
_cell.length_b   1.000
_cell.length_c   1.000
_cell.angle_alpha   90.00
_cell.angle_beta   90.00
_cell.angle_gamma   90.00
#
_symmetry.space_group_name_H-M   'P 1'
#
loop_
_entity.id
_entity.type
_entity.pdbx_description
1 polymer ?
#
loop_
_entity_poly.entity_id
_entity_poly.type
_entity_poly.pdbx_seq_one_letter_code
_entity_poly.pdbx_strand_id
1 'polypeptide(L)'
;QDDLDALAQEVKHYAMSTLLPDMQSRFEQSDIQFCPISNYPGLQTDPRSEVIEYTKSINPVDQIGDPASFGTEAGLFDQQLGINSVVCGPGSIDQAHKPNEYVSRRQMQICDQLIKNLLHRCTEAYPFD
;
A
#
# COMPACT_ATOMS: atom_id res chain seq x y z
N GLN A 1 -1.77 7.73 -13.88
CA GLN A 1 -2.46 6.79 -12.97
C GLN A 1 -3.54 6.13 -13.81
N ASP A 2 -3.60 4.80 -13.81
CA ASP A 2 -4.57 4.08 -14.63
C ASP A 2 -5.99 4.32 -14.10
N ASP A 3 -6.96 4.46 -15.00
CA ASP A 3 -8.37 4.55 -14.64
C ASP A 3 -8.89 3.16 -14.28
N LEU A 4 -8.81 2.83 -12.98
CA LEU A 4 -9.22 1.54 -12.44
C LEU A 4 -10.73 1.30 -12.66
N ASP A 5 -11.54 2.35 -12.67
CA ASP A 5 -12.97 2.25 -12.91
C ASP A 5 -13.24 1.85 -14.36
N ALA A 6 -12.50 2.43 -15.32
CA ALA A 6 -12.57 2.03 -16.72
C ALA A 6 -12.16 0.57 -16.93
N LEU A 7 -11.05 0.13 -16.30
CA LEU A 7 -10.59 -1.26 -16.39
C LEU A 7 -11.60 -2.24 -15.78
N ALA A 8 -12.15 -1.92 -14.60
CA ALA A 8 -13.20 -2.74 -13.98
C ALA A 8 -14.45 -2.81 -14.88
N GLN A 9 -14.79 -1.73 -15.58
CA GLN A 9 -15.89 -1.69 -16.51
C GLN A 9 -15.65 -2.56 -17.75
N GLU A 10 -14.41 -2.62 -18.25
CA GLU A 10 -14.04 -3.53 -19.35
C GLU A 10 -14.23 -5.00 -18.94
N VAL A 11 -13.77 -5.37 -17.75
CA VAL A 11 -13.96 -6.74 -17.20
C VAL A 11 -15.43 -7.07 -17.05
N LYS A 12 -16.24 -6.16 -16.47
CA LYS A 12 -17.68 -6.33 -16.34
C LYS A 12 -18.34 -6.46 -17.70
N HIS A 13 -17.94 -5.63 -18.67
CA HIS A 13 -18.49 -5.67 -20.01
C HIS A 13 -18.26 -7.05 -20.64
N TYR A 14 -17.02 -7.55 -20.64
CA TYR A 14 -16.69 -8.87 -21.16
C TYR A 14 -17.48 -9.99 -20.45
N ALA A 15 -17.57 -9.91 -19.12
CA ALA A 15 -18.30 -10.90 -18.34
C ALA A 15 -19.79 -10.95 -18.72
N MET A 16 -20.44 -9.80 -18.92
CA MET A 16 -21.86 -9.73 -19.25
C MET A 16 -22.15 -10.00 -20.72
N SER A 17 -21.30 -9.53 -21.64
CA SER A 17 -21.57 -9.58 -23.09
C SER A 17 -21.06 -10.84 -23.77
N THR A 18 -20.05 -11.50 -23.18
CA THR A 18 -19.43 -12.70 -23.75
C THR A 18 -19.60 -13.90 -22.83
N LEU A 19 -19.10 -13.82 -21.60
CA LEU A 19 -18.96 -14.99 -20.76
C LEU A 19 -20.31 -15.51 -20.21
N LEU A 20 -21.20 -14.62 -19.77
CA LEU A 20 -22.50 -15.01 -19.22
C LEU A 20 -23.38 -15.72 -20.26
N PRO A 21 -23.53 -15.24 -21.51
CA PRO A 21 -24.22 -15.99 -22.56
C PRO A 21 -23.62 -17.38 -22.81
N ASP A 22 -22.28 -17.47 -22.87
CA ASP A 22 -21.59 -18.75 -23.07
C ASP A 22 -21.86 -19.72 -21.91
N MET A 23 -21.86 -19.24 -20.66
CA MET A 23 -22.22 -20.03 -19.48
C MET A 23 -23.68 -20.50 -19.52
N GLN A 24 -24.60 -19.61 -19.85
CA GLN A 24 -26.04 -19.90 -19.92
C GLN A 24 -26.38 -20.90 -21.03
N SER A 25 -25.60 -20.93 -22.13
CA SER A 25 -25.74 -21.94 -23.19
C SER A 25 -25.47 -23.38 -22.69
N ARG A 26 -24.68 -23.51 -21.62
CA ARG A 26 -24.33 -24.80 -20.99
C ARG A 26 -25.21 -25.12 -19.79
N PHE A 27 -25.58 -24.09 -19.02
CA PHE A 27 -26.46 -24.20 -17.86
C PHE A 27 -27.23 -22.90 -17.65
N GLU A 28 -28.52 -22.94 -17.94
CA GLU A 28 -29.42 -21.77 -18.02
C GLU A 28 -29.44 -20.90 -16.74
N GLN A 29 -29.29 -21.51 -15.56
CA GLN A 29 -29.36 -20.79 -14.28
C GLN A 29 -28.03 -20.14 -13.85
N SER A 30 -27.03 -20.14 -14.73
CA SER A 30 -25.75 -19.48 -14.45
C SER A 30 -25.90 -17.96 -14.36
N ASP A 31 -25.16 -17.34 -13.45
CA ASP A 31 -25.14 -15.90 -13.22
C ASP A 31 -23.73 -15.42 -12.85
N ILE A 32 -23.46 -14.13 -13.00
CA ILE A 32 -22.21 -13.46 -12.59
C ILE A 32 -22.57 -12.18 -11.85
N GLN A 33 -22.07 -12.04 -10.62
CA GLN A 33 -22.28 -10.86 -9.79
C GLN A 33 -20.95 -10.22 -9.39
N PHE A 34 -20.91 -8.89 -9.41
CA PHE A 34 -19.75 -8.12 -8.98
C PHE A 34 -20.07 -7.40 -7.67
N CYS A 35 -19.24 -7.63 -6.65
CA CYS A 35 -19.33 -6.95 -5.36
C CYS A 35 -17.97 -6.32 -5.04
N PRO A 36 -17.83 -4.98 -5.09
CA PRO A 36 -16.61 -4.32 -4.65
C PRO A 36 -16.40 -4.53 -3.15
N ILE A 37 -15.27 -5.13 -2.77
CA ILE A 37 -14.94 -5.42 -1.35
C ILE A 37 -14.07 -4.32 -0.74
N SER A 38 -13.11 -3.82 -1.50
CA SER A 38 -12.16 -2.79 -1.03
C SER A 38 -11.58 -2.01 -2.21
N ASN A 39 -11.36 -0.71 -2.01
CA ASN A 39 -10.60 0.14 -2.90
C ASN A 39 -9.90 1.23 -2.06
N TYR A 40 -8.63 1.48 -2.33
CA TYR A 40 -7.91 2.62 -1.79
C TYR A 40 -7.04 3.22 -2.91
N PRO A 41 -6.91 4.56 -2.98
CA PRO A 41 -6.07 5.21 -3.97
C PRO A 41 -4.60 4.80 -3.83
N GLY A 42 -3.85 4.86 -4.93
CA GLY A 42 -2.40 4.69 -4.88
C GLY A 42 -1.73 5.82 -4.10
N LEU A 43 -0.72 5.49 -3.29
CA LEU A 43 0.14 6.48 -2.65
C LEU A 43 1.22 6.97 -3.63
N GLN A 44 1.36 8.28 -3.78
CA GLN A 44 2.48 8.88 -4.52
C GLN A 44 3.08 10.04 -3.72
N THR A 45 3.93 9.71 -2.76
CA THR A 45 4.64 10.69 -1.93
C THR A 45 5.75 11.36 -2.73
N ASP A 46 5.79 12.70 -2.75
CA ASP A 46 6.90 13.44 -3.37
C ASP A 46 8.22 13.09 -2.66
N PRO A 47 9.27 12.62 -3.37
CA PRO A 47 10.58 12.34 -2.78
C PRO A 47 11.24 13.55 -2.10
N ARG A 48 10.77 14.78 -2.37
CA ARG A 48 11.24 16.03 -1.76
C ARG A 48 10.35 16.53 -0.62
N SER A 49 9.32 15.77 -0.25
CA SER A 49 8.40 16.14 0.82
C SER A 49 9.07 16.15 2.20
N GLU A 50 8.53 16.98 3.10
CA GLU A 50 9.01 17.06 4.47
C GLU A 50 8.87 15.73 5.22
N VAL A 51 7.85 14.90 4.91
CA VAL A 51 7.67 13.59 5.54
C VAL A 51 8.77 12.61 5.14
N ILE A 52 9.28 12.68 3.90
CA ILE A 52 10.42 11.87 3.45
C ILE A 52 11.70 12.31 4.16
N GLU A 53 11.98 13.61 4.21
CA GLU A 53 13.14 14.15 4.91
C GLU A 53 13.09 13.86 6.42
N TYR A 54 11.92 13.99 7.03
CA TYR A 54 11.69 13.63 8.42
C TYR A 54 11.96 12.15 8.65
N THR A 55 11.41 11.27 7.81
CA THR A 55 11.59 9.82 7.91
C THR A 55 13.06 9.44 7.79
N LYS A 56 13.82 10.04 6.85
CA LYS A 56 15.27 9.84 6.75
C LYS A 56 15.99 10.24 8.04
N SER A 57 15.60 11.35 8.67
CA SER A 57 16.25 11.85 9.88
C SER A 57 16.09 10.94 11.11
N ILE A 58 15.05 10.11 11.14
CA ILE A 58 14.79 9.15 12.22
C ILE A 58 15.17 7.71 11.83
N ASN A 59 15.45 7.44 10.56
CA ASN A 59 15.87 6.13 10.09
C ASN A 59 17.35 5.90 10.45
N PRO A 60 17.70 4.83 11.18
CA PRO A 60 19.09 4.54 11.54
C PRO A 60 19.97 4.11 10.35
N VAL A 61 19.40 3.94 9.16
CA VAL A 61 20.13 3.63 7.93
C VAL A 61 19.77 4.61 6.82
N ASP A 62 20.75 4.95 5.99
CA ASP A 62 20.56 5.80 4.81
C ASP A 62 20.07 4.96 3.63
N GLN A 63 18.83 4.46 3.73
CA GLN A 63 18.17 3.67 2.69
C GLN A 63 16.72 4.11 2.52
N ILE A 64 16.32 4.31 1.26
CA ILE A 64 14.94 4.52 0.84
C ILE A 64 14.56 3.29 0.01
N GLY A 65 13.40 2.69 0.31
CA GLY A 65 12.88 1.58 -0.48
C GLY A 65 12.38 2.04 -1.85
N ASP A 66 12.30 1.11 -2.79
CA ASP A 66 11.72 1.37 -4.11
C ASP A 66 10.19 1.41 -4.06
N PRO A 67 9.55 2.12 -5.01
CA PRO A 67 8.10 2.04 -5.19
C PRO A 67 7.65 0.60 -5.37
N ALA A 68 6.60 0.23 -4.65
CA ALA A 68 6.08 -1.12 -4.62
C ALA A 68 4.64 -1.14 -5.14
N SER A 69 4.30 -2.05 -6.04
CA SER A 69 2.94 -2.22 -6.58
C SER A 69 2.03 -2.97 -5.59
N PHE A 70 1.89 -2.43 -4.38
CA PHE A 70 1.08 -2.99 -3.30
C PHE A 70 0.09 -1.96 -2.79
N GLY A 71 -0.99 -2.49 -2.20
CA GLY A 71 -2.02 -1.69 -1.60
C GLY A 71 -1.70 -1.30 -0.16
N THR A 72 -2.04 -0.06 0.20
CA THR A 72 -1.94 0.48 1.56
C THR A 72 -2.97 1.60 1.72
N GLU A 73 -3.46 1.78 2.93
CA GLU A 73 -4.34 2.88 3.33
C GLU A 73 -3.67 4.26 3.25
N ALA A 74 -2.34 4.32 3.13
CA ALA A 74 -1.60 5.57 3.06
C ALA A 74 -2.05 6.48 1.89
N GLY A 75 -2.50 5.90 0.77
CA GLY A 75 -3.07 6.69 -0.33
C GLY A 75 -4.42 7.35 0.02
N LEU A 76 -5.20 6.77 0.94
CA LEU A 76 -6.39 7.44 1.50
C LEU A 76 -6.00 8.63 2.37
N PHE A 77 -4.99 8.46 3.24
CA PHE A 77 -4.52 9.54 4.10
C PHE A 77 -4.00 10.73 3.28
N ASP A 78 -3.21 10.47 2.25
CA ASP A 78 -2.67 11.52 1.38
C ASP A 78 -3.78 12.20 0.55
N GLN A 79 -4.56 11.42 -0.22
CA GLN A 79 -5.48 12.00 -1.19
C GLN A 79 -6.80 12.49 -0.59
N GLN A 80 -7.33 11.84 0.45
CA GLN A 80 -8.63 12.19 1.04
C GLN A 80 -8.49 13.08 2.27
N LEU A 81 -7.43 12.92 3.06
CA LEU A 81 -7.23 13.68 4.30
C LEU A 81 -6.14 14.76 4.16
N GLY A 82 -5.39 14.78 3.06
CA GLY A 82 -4.27 15.72 2.87
C GLY A 82 -3.07 15.44 3.78
N ILE A 83 -2.98 14.23 4.34
CA ILE A 83 -1.92 13.82 5.27
C ILE A 83 -0.82 13.12 4.47
N ASN A 84 0.25 13.86 4.19
CA ASN A 84 1.36 13.33 3.42
C ASN A 84 2.04 12.18 4.18
N SER A 85 2.08 11.02 3.53
CA SER A 85 2.33 9.73 4.21
C SER A 85 3.54 9.01 3.64
N VAL A 86 4.23 8.23 4.48
CA VAL A 86 5.32 7.32 4.07
C VAL A 86 5.04 5.95 4.68
N VAL A 87 5.20 4.91 3.86
CA VAL A 87 5.19 3.53 4.34
C VAL A 87 6.63 3.12 4.63
N CYS A 88 6.89 2.68 5.86
CA CYS A 88 8.19 2.16 6.27
C CYS A 88 8.03 0.95 7.20
N GLY A 89 9.00 0.05 7.18
CA GLY A 89 8.97 -1.17 7.98
C GLY A 89 10.19 -2.06 7.71
N PRO A 90 10.35 -3.15 8.46
CA PRO A 90 11.44 -4.08 8.25
C PRO A 90 11.16 -4.98 7.04
N GLY A 91 12.21 -5.52 6.44
CA GLY A 91 12.10 -6.47 5.32
C GLY A 91 12.59 -5.88 3.99
N SER A 92 12.26 -6.55 2.90
CA SER A 92 12.46 -6.06 1.53
C SER A 92 11.28 -6.50 0.66
N ILE A 93 10.87 -5.62 -0.25
CA ILE A 93 9.80 -5.92 -1.19
C ILE A 93 10.17 -7.05 -2.15
N ASP A 94 11.46 -7.25 -2.41
CA ASP A 94 11.97 -8.32 -3.28
C ASP A 94 11.60 -9.73 -2.77
N GLN A 95 11.32 -9.83 -1.46
CA GLN A 95 11.02 -11.08 -0.78
C GLN A 95 9.55 -11.23 -0.34
N ALA A 96 8.80 -10.14 -0.27
CA ALA A 96 7.41 -10.17 0.19
C ALA A 96 6.53 -11.08 -0.71
N HIS A 97 5.71 -11.94 -0.10
CA HIS A 97 4.83 -12.90 -0.79
C HIS A 97 5.58 -13.89 -1.72
N LYS A 98 6.84 -14.20 -1.41
CA LYS A 98 7.65 -15.20 -2.11
C LYS A 98 7.92 -16.41 -1.22
N PRO A 99 8.22 -17.60 -1.78
CA PRO A 99 8.66 -18.74 -0.98
C PRO A 99 9.86 -18.40 -0.10
N ASN A 100 9.89 -18.94 1.12
CA ASN A 100 10.93 -18.66 2.13
C ASN A 100 11.01 -17.16 2.50
N GLU A 101 9.89 -16.46 2.52
CA GLU A 101 9.79 -15.11 3.08
C GLU A 101 10.30 -15.08 4.53
N TYR A 102 11.14 -14.09 4.85
CA TYR A 102 11.62 -13.86 6.20
C TYR A 102 11.87 -12.37 6.44
N VAL A 103 11.92 -12.00 7.71
CA VAL A 103 12.50 -10.73 8.16
C VAL A 103 13.65 -11.08 9.09
N SER A 104 14.85 -10.57 8.82
CA SER A 104 16.02 -10.87 9.63
C SER A 104 15.94 -10.16 10.98
N ARG A 105 16.59 -10.73 12.01
CA ARG A 105 16.73 -10.08 13.32
C ARG A 105 17.35 -8.68 13.22
N ARG A 106 18.28 -8.48 12.26
CA ARG A 106 18.89 -7.18 12.01
C ARG A 106 17.87 -6.17 11.46
N GLN A 107 17.02 -6.56 10.52
CA GLN A 107 15.96 -5.68 10.01
C GLN A 107 14.96 -5.31 11.10
N MET A 108 14.59 -6.25 11.97
CA MET A 108 13.76 -5.95 13.14
C MET A 108 14.43 -4.93 14.08
N GLN A 109 15.71 -5.11 14.40
CA GLN A 109 16.46 -4.16 15.24
C GLN A 109 16.54 -2.75 14.65
N ILE A 110 16.69 -2.64 13.32
CA ILE A 110 16.65 -1.37 12.59
C ILE A 110 15.27 -0.71 12.75
N CYS A 111 14.19 -1.47 12.55
CA CYS A 111 12.83 -0.95 12.70
C CYS A 111 12.53 -0.52 14.15
N ASP A 112 12.96 -1.31 15.15
CA ASP A 112 12.82 -0.95 16.56
C ASP A 112 13.51 0.38 16.86
N GLN A 113 14.71 0.59 16.29
CA GLN A 113 15.45 1.83 16.49
C GLN A 113 14.78 3.02 15.79
N LEU A 114 14.21 2.82 14.60
CA LEU A 114 13.41 3.85 13.91
C LEU A 114 12.22 4.29 14.77
N ILE A 115 11.46 3.34 15.34
CA ILE A 115 10.32 3.63 16.22
C ILE A 115 10.78 4.37 17.48
N LYS A 116 11.90 3.98 18.09
CA LYS A 116 12.46 4.69 19.25
C LYS A 116 12.85 6.13 18.91
N ASN A 117 13.48 6.35 17.75
CA ASN A 117 13.84 7.68 17.29
C ASN A 117 12.59 8.55 17.05
N LEU A 118 11.53 7.97 16.47
CA LEU A 118 10.23 8.64 16.32
C LEU A 118 9.65 9.05 17.68
N LEU A 119 9.56 8.12 18.63
CA LEU A 119 9.05 8.39 19.98
C LEU A 119 9.84 9.49 20.67
N HIS A 120 11.18 9.47 20.56
CA HIS A 120 12.04 10.51 21.11
C HIS A 120 11.72 11.88 20.51
N ARG A 121 11.60 11.99 19.18
CA ARG A 121 11.23 13.24 18.50
C ARG A 121 9.85 13.74 18.93
N CYS A 122 8.86 12.86 19.04
CA CYS A 122 7.51 13.24 19.45
C CYS A 122 7.45 13.72 20.91
N THR A 123 8.23 13.12 21.80
CA THR A 123 8.26 13.48 23.22
C THR A 123 9.10 14.72 23.53
N GLU A 124 10.14 15.01 22.75
CA GLU A 124 10.85 16.29 22.82
C GLU A 124 9.96 17.46 22.35
N ALA A 125 9.14 17.23 21.33
CA ALA A 125 8.23 18.25 20.79
C ALA A 125 6.99 18.47 21.68
N TYR A 126 6.56 17.46 22.44
CA TYR A 126 5.42 17.49 23.35
C TYR A 126 5.74 16.73 24.64
N PRO A 127 6.38 17.37 25.63
CA PRO A 127 6.66 16.73 26.91
C PRO A 127 5.33 16.31 27.59
N PHE A 128 5.27 15.07 28.05
CA PHE A 128 4.17 14.60 28.88
C PHE A 128 4.35 15.16 30.30
N ASP A 129 3.58 16.19 30.66
CA ASP A 129 3.37 16.61 32.05
C ASP A 129 2.32 15.73 32.75
#